data_AF-A0A7Z8QTW1-F1
#
_entry.id   AF-A0A7Z8QTW1-F1
#
_cell.length_a   1.000
_cell.length_b   1.000
_cell.length_c   1.000
_cell.angle_alpha   90.00
_cell.angle_beta   90.00
_cell.angle_gamma   90.00
#
_symmetry.space_group_name_H-M   'P 1'
#
loop_
_entity.id
_entity.type
_entity.pdbx_description
1 polymer ?
#
loop_
_entity_poly.entity_id
_entity_poly.type
_entity_poly.pdbx_seq_one_letter_code
_entity_poly.pdbx_strand_id
1 'polypeptide(L)'
;MFDAGLYNITVRKGNFDGEVFFEAKVKELPDVAEYADSYEEAYLLAIDSLETTAEALAEQGKVMPSPILENDDFSGRITLRMPKSIHAALSSWSDREDISLNQLLVNCVAFTLGEKFGVTRTIHSIKSSIGSLNQTDFMNVQPKRQQEAKIVSIKPIMEGATEQRCYG
;
A
#
# COMPACT_ATOMS: atom_id res chain seq x y z
N MET A 1 -12.21 30.61 8.57
CA MET A 1 -13.21 29.54 8.46
C MET A 1 -12.51 28.26 8.87
N PHE A 2 -13.02 27.58 9.88
CA PHE A 2 -12.50 26.26 10.29
C PHE A 2 -12.89 25.25 9.22
N ASP A 3 -11.98 24.33 8.89
CA ASP A 3 -12.22 23.26 7.91
C ASP A 3 -11.73 21.94 8.54
N ALA A 4 -12.68 21.11 8.97
CA ALA A 4 -12.41 19.82 9.58
C ALA A 4 -11.78 18.82 8.59
N GLY A 5 -12.02 18.98 7.29
CA GLY A 5 -11.52 18.07 6.24
C GLY A 5 -10.00 18.13 6.04
N LEU A 6 -9.33 19.13 6.62
CA LEU A 6 -7.87 19.26 6.56
C LEU A 6 -7.14 18.45 7.64
N TYR A 7 -7.85 17.93 8.65
CA TYR A 7 -7.27 17.16 9.75
C TYR A 7 -6.98 15.71 9.32
N ASN A 8 -6.01 15.08 9.98
CA ASN A 8 -5.68 13.69 9.68
C ASN A 8 -6.64 12.76 10.41
N ILE A 9 -7.69 12.33 9.71
CA ILE A 9 -8.67 11.37 10.21
C ILE A 9 -8.30 9.98 9.69
N THR A 10 -7.97 9.07 10.60
CA THR A 10 -7.74 7.66 10.26
C THR A 10 -8.96 6.85 10.61
N VAL A 11 -9.51 6.12 9.63
CA VAL A 11 -10.61 5.17 9.85
C VAL A 11 -10.09 3.75 9.71
N ARG A 12 -10.34 2.91 10.72
CA ARG A 12 -9.97 1.50 10.68
C ARG A 12 -11.10 0.62 11.18
N LYS A 13 -11.25 -0.56 10.57
CA LYS A 13 -12.10 -1.61 11.11
C LYS A 13 -11.34 -2.36 12.20
N GLY A 14 -11.95 -2.53 13.37
CA GLY A 14 -11.36 -3.21 14.51
C GLY A 14 -12.36 -4.11 15.23
N ASN A 15 -11.86 -4.97 16.11
CA ASN A 15 -12.67 -5.66 17.10
C ASN A 15 -12.44 -4.96 18.45
N PHE A 16 -13.50 -4.42 19.02
CA PHE A 16 -13.51 -3.71 20.29
C PHE A 16 -14.49 -4.42 21.21
N ASP A 17 -13.99 -5.04 22.28
CA ASP A 17 -14.79 -5.80 23.26
C ASP A 17 -15.71 -6.87 22.65
N GLY A 18 -15.26 -7.53 21.57
CA GLY A 18 -15.97 -8.63 20.94
C GLY A 18 -16.86 -8.22 19.78
N GLU A 19 -17.05 -6.91 19.58
CA GLU A 19 -17.87 -6.36 18.50
C GLU A 19 -16.99 -5.72 17.42
N VAL A 20 -17.45 -5.77 16.17
CA VAL A 20 -16.66 -5.34 15.01
C VAL A 20 -17.24 -4.04 14.46
N PHE A 21 -16.53 -2.94 14.69
CA PHE A 21 -16.91 -1.60 14.25
C PHE A 21 -15.77 -0.89 13.53
N PHE A 22 -16.08 0.23 12.89
CA PHE A 22 -15.10 1.19 12.41
C PHE A 22 -14.81 2.21 13.51
N GLU A 23 -13.53 2.49 13.73
CA GLU A 23 -13.03 3.53 14.63
C GLU A 23 -12.41 4.63 13.77
N ALA A 24 -12.89 5.86 13.92
CA ALA A 24 -12.30 7.06 13.37
C ALA A 24 -11.55 7.83 14.47
N LYS A 25 -10.30 8.20 14.21
CA LYS A 25 -9.46 8.98 15.14
C LYS A 25 -8.82 10.16 14.44
N VAL A 26 -8.72 11.27 15.17
CA VAL A 26 -8.05 12.50 14.72
C VAL A 26 -6.63 12.53 15.29
N LYS A 27 -5.62 12.66 14.43
CA LYS A 27 -4.21 12.68 14.86
C LYS A 27 -3.87 13.87 15.75
N GLU A 28 -4.47 15.03 15.46
CA GLU A 28 -4.28 16.29 16.17
C GLU A 28 -4.99 16.32 17.53
N LEU A 29 -6.04 15.52 17.67
CA LEU A 29 -6.85 15.40 18.89
C LEU A 29 -6.97 13.92 19.26
N PRO A 30 -5.95 13.34 19.91
CA PRO A 30 -5.91 11.90 20.22
C PRO A 30 -7.07 11.42 21.11
N ASP A 31 -7.70 12.34 21.85
CA ASP A 31 -8.85 12.07 22.72
C ASP A 31 -10.16 11.97 21.94
N VAL A 32 -10.19 12.42 20.67
CA VAL A 32 -11.36 12.31 19.79
C VAL A 32 -11.30 10.98 19.04
N ALA A 33 -12.24 10.09 19.38
CA ALA A 33 -12.44 8.81 18.74
C ALA A 33 -13.94 8.54 18.58
N GLU A 34 -14.36 8.27 17.35
CA GLU A 34 -15.76 7.97 17.02
C GLU A 34 -15.88 6.54 16.49
N TYR A 35 -17.00 5.88 16.79
CA TYR A 35 -17.24 4.50 16.41
C TYR A 35 -18.55 4.37 15.64
N ALA A 36 -18.53 3.60 14.55
CA ALA A 36 -19.74 3.36 13.74
C ALA A 36 -19.70 2.00 13.03
N ASP A 37 -20.86 1.58 12.50
CA ASP A 37 -21.00 0.34 11.74
C ASP A 37 -20.40 0.43 10.33
N SER A 38 -20.25 1.65 9.80
CA SER A 38 -19.68 1.92 8.48
C SER A 38 -18.50 2.90 8.55
N TYR A 39 -17.58 2.79 7.58
CA TYR A 39 -16.43 3.69 7.49
C TYR A 39 -16.84 5.14 7.19
N GLU A 40 -17.90 5.33 6.41
CA GLU A 40 -18.43 6.64 6.01
C GLU A 40 -19.01 7.36 7.23
N GLU A 41 -19.82 6.65 8.01
CA GLU A 41 -20.42 7.19 9.23
C GLU A 41 -19.36 7.52 10.29
N ALA A 42 -18.38 6.64 10.52
CA ALA A 42 -17.29 6.92 11.47
C ALA A 42 -16.51 8.18 11.06
N TYR A 43 -16.25 8.37 9.76
CA TYR A 43 -15.60 9.57 9.25
C TYR A 43 -16.45 10.84 9.45
N LEU A 44 -17.74 10.78 9.13
CA LEU A 44 -18.65 11.92 9.28
C LEU A 44 -18.82 12.32 10.76
N LEU A 45 -18.90 11.35 11.66
CA LEU A 45 -18.93 11.61 13.10
C LEU A 45 -17.65 12.30 13.56
N ALA A 46 -16.48 11.88 13.07
CA ALA A 46 -15.22 12.54 13.41
C ALA A 46 -15.16 13.99 12.91
N ILE A 47 -15.74 14.29 11.75
CA ILE A 47 -15.87 15.66 11.22
C ILE A 47 -16.79 16.50 12.11
N ASP A 48 -17.95 15.98 12.50
CA ASP A 48 -18.91 16.67 13.38
C ASP A 48 -18.30 16.96 14.76
N SER A 49 -17.58 15.98 15.30
CA SER A 49 -16.84 16.09 16.57
C SER A 49 -15.77 17.18 16.51
N LEU A 50 -15.06 17.30 15.37
CA LEU A 50 -14.09 18.36 15.11
C LEU A 50 -14.73 19.76 15.04
N GLU A 51 -15.85 19.89 14.35
CA GLU A 51 -16.60 21.16 14.25
C GLU A 51 -17.12 21.60 15.62
N THR A 52 -17.78 20.69 16.34
CA THR A 52 -18.29 20.93 17.70
C THR A 52 -17.16 21.32 18.66
N THR A 53 -16.00 20.64 18.56
CA THR A 53 -14.83 20.95 19.40
C THR A 53 -14.26 22.33 19.06
N ALA A 54 -14.20 22.69 17.79
CA ALA A 54 -13.71 24.01 17.36
C ALA A 54 -14.61 25.13 17.89
N GLU A 55 -15.94 24.95 17.84
CA GLU A 55 -16.91 25.88 18.42
C GLU A 55 -16.73 26.01 19.94
N ALA A 56 -16.67 24.88 20.66
CA ALA A 56 -16.50 24.87 22.11
C ALA A 56 -15.18 25.53 22.57
N LEU A 57 -14.09 25.34 21.83
CA LEU A 57 -12.81 26.01 22.11
C LEU A 57 -12.88 27.51 21.82
N ALA A 58 -13.55 27.91 20.74
CA ALA A 58 -13.75 29.32 20.41
C ALA A 58 -14.55 30.06 21.50
N GLU A 59 -15.60 29.44 22.04
CA GLU A 59 -16.37 29.98 23.18
C GLU A 59 -15.52 30.15 24.44
N GLN A 60 -14.57 29.24 24.67
CA GLN A 60 -13.64 29.30 25.80
C GLN A 60 -12.44 30.24 25.57
N GLY A 61 -12.36 30.91 24.40
CA GLY A 61 -11.21 31.73 24.02
C GLY A 61 -9.93 30.93 23.81
N LYS A 62 -10.03 29.61 23.57
CA LYS A 62 -8.92 28.71 23.28
C LYS A 62 -8.79 28.54 21.77
N VAL A 63 -7.57 28.20 21.35
CA VAL A 63 -7.24 27.99 19.93
C VAL A 63 -7.26 26.50 19.63
N MET A 64 -7.97 26.12 18.57
CA MET A 64 -7.97 24.77 18.02
C MET A 64 -6.56 24.41 17.50
N PRO A 65 -6.02 23.20 17.79
CA PRO A 65 -4.73 22.79 17.23
C PRO A 65 -4.80 22.75 15.70
N SER A 66 -3.81 23.31 15.01
CA SER A 66 -3.79 23.30 13.55
C SER A 66 -3.57 21.88 12.99
N PRO A 67 -4.10 21.56 11.79
CA PRO A 67 -3.84 20.30 11.12
C PRO A 67 -2.34 20.02 10.99
N ILE A 68 -1.92 18.79 11.31
CA ILE A 68 -0.55 18.34 11.12
C ILE A 68 -0.40 18.01 9.64
N LEU A 69 0.14 18.93 8.86
CA LEU A 69 0.61 18.60 7.52
C LEU A 69 1.77 17.60 7.65
N GLU A 70 1.81 16.58 6.81
CA GLU A 70 3.00 15.73 6.69
C GLU A 70 4.18 16.65 6.37
N ASN A 71 5.05 16.84 7.36
CA ASN A 71 6.12 17.80 7.28
C ASN A 71 7.30 17.09 6.63
N ASP A 72 7.46 17.28 5.32
CA ASP A 72 8.65 16.85 4.56
C ASP A 72 9.89 17.71 4.88
N ASP A 73 9.74 18.72 5.75
CA ASP A 73 10.82 19.59 6.21
C ASP A 73 11.70 18.92 7.28
N PHE A 74 12.46 17.91 6.87
CA PHE A 74 13.49 17.31 7.70
C PHE A 74 14.78 18.13 7.64
N SER A 75 15.16 18.75 8.76
CA SER A 75 16.41 19.53 8.84
C SER A 75 17.71 18.72 8.66
N GLY A 76 17.62 17.38 8.70
CA GLY A 76 18.78 16.47 8.68
C GLY A 76 19.68 16.57 9.92
N ARG A 77 19.38 17.46 10.88
CA ARG A 77 20.20 17.68 12.07
C ARG A 77 19.70 16.82 13.23
N ILE A 78 20.60 16.02 13.78
CA ILE A 78 20.31 15.14 14.92
C ILE A 78 21.35 15.39 16.02
N THR A 79 20.90 15.59 17.26
CA THR A 79 21.78 15.69 18.43
C THR A 79 21.66 14.40 19.24
N LEU A 80 22.77 13.69 19.44
CA LEU A 80 22.80 12.40 20.12
C LEU A 80 23.64 12.46 21.39
N ARG A 81 23.25 11.68 22.40
CA ARG A 81 24.09 11.34 23.55
C ARG A 81 24.62 9.92 23.36
N MET A 82 25.91 9.72 23.59
CA MET A 82 26.54 8.40 23.48
C MET A 82 27.60 8.19 24.57
N PRO A 83 27.91 6.93 24.91
CA PRO A 83 29.04 6.61 25.78
C PRO A 83 30.36 7.20 25.28
N LYS A 84 31.22 7.64 26.21
CA LYS A 84 32.54 8.23 25.90
C LYS A 84 33.43 7.29 25.09
N SER A 85 33.35 5.99 25.36
CA SER A 85 34.11 4.96 24.64
C SER A 85 33.74 4.89 23.16
N ILE A 86 32.45 4.96 22.83
CA ILE A 86 31.96 4.95 21.45
C ILE A 86 32.39 6.22 20.72
N HIS A 87 32.22 7.38 21.35
CA HIS A 87 32.67 8.65 20.77
C HIS A 87 34.17 8.63 20.46
N ALA A 88 34.99 8.16 21.40
CA ALA A 88 36.44 8.08 21.23
C ALA A 88 36.84 7.13 20.09
N ALA A 89 36.22 5.95 20.01
CA ALA A 89 36.49 4.99 18.95
C ALA A 89 36.15 5.56 17.56
N LEU A 90 34.97 6.17 17.41
CA LEU A 90 34.54 6.75 16.13
C LEU A 90 35.35 7.98 15.74
N SER A 91 35.72 8.84 16.71
CA SER A 91 36.58 10.01 16.44
C SER A 91 37.96 9.56 15.95
N SER A 92 38.58 8.60 16.64
CA SER A 92 39.88 8.07 16.19
C SER A 92 39.80 7.41 14.82
N TRP A 93 38.67 6.82 14.45
CA TRP A 93 38.48 6.25 13.13
C TRP A 93 38.33 7.34 12.08
N SER A 94 37.50 8.35 12.32
CA SER A 94 37.31 9.46 11.38
C SER A 94 38.62 10.22 11.12
N ASP A 95 39.45 10.40 12.15
CA ASP A 95 40.76 11.05 12.04
C ASP A 95 41.73 10.25 11.16
N ARG A 96 41.69 8.91 11.22
CA ARG A 96 42.55 8.04 10.39
C ARG A 96 42.16 8.07 8.92
N GLU A 97 40.87 8.20 8.65
CA GLU A 97 40.31 8.27 7.29
C GLU A 97 40.31 9.71 6.74
N ASP A 98 40.78 10.69 7.51
CA ASP A 98 40.78 12.12 7.19
C ASP A 98 39.39 12.65 6.78
N ILE A 99 38.36 12.22 7.52
CA ILE A 99 36.97 12.67 7.35
C ILE A 99 36.38 13.19 8.66
N SER A 100 35.32 13.99 8.57
CA SER A 100 34.61 14.43 9.78
C SER A 100 33.89 13.25 10.45
N LEU A 101 33.79 13.29 11.78
CA LEU A 101 32.99 12.34 12.56
C LEU A 101 31.55 12.25 12.05
N ASN A 102 30.95 13.38 11.67
CA ASN A 102 29.60 13.41 11.09
C ASN A 102 29.53 12.64 9.77
N GLN A 103 30.53 12.79 8.89
CA GLN A 103 30.58 12.07 7.63
C GLN A 103 30.72 10.56 7.85
N LEU A 104 31.60 10.14 8.78
CA LEU A 104 31.74 8.74 9.15
C LEU A 104 30.41 8.16 9.66
N LEU A 105 29.73 8.88 10.56
CA LEU A 105 28.42 8.47 11.09
C LEU A 105 27.36 8.34 9.99
N VAL A 106 27.28 9.31 9.07
CA VAL A 106 26.36 9.25 7.92
C VAL A 106 26.65 8.03 7.07
N ASN A 107 27.92 7.72 6.79
CA ASN A 107 28.31 6.53 6.01
C ASN A 107 27.87 5.24 6.72
N CYS A 108 28.11 5.11 8.03
CA CYS A 108 27.67 3.95 8.81
C CYS A 108 26.15 3.78 8.77
N VAL A 109 25.40 4.87 8.96
CA VAL A 109 23.93 4.85 8.93
C VAL A 109 23.43 4.48 7.53
N ALA A 110 24.00 5.06 6.48
CA ALA A 110 23.65 4.75 5.09
C ALA A 110 23.90 3.28 4.76
N PHE A 111 25.03 2.72 5.21
CA PHE A 111 25.34 1.30 5.05
C PHE A 111 24.29 0.40 5.71
N THR A 112 23.97 0.64 6.99
CA THR A 112 22.97 -0.17 7.71
C THR A 112 21.56 -0.04 7.13
N LEU A 113 21.15 1.16 6.69
CA LEU A 113 19.89 1.36 5.99
C LEU A 113 19.87 0.59 4.66
N GLY A 114 20.97 0.66 3.90
CA GLY A 114 21.16 -0.07 2.66
C GLY A 114 21.03 -1.58 2.85
N GLU A 115 21.61 -2.16 3.89
CA GLU A 115 21.45 -3.59 4.21
C GLU A 115 19.99 -3.94 4.52
N LYS A 116 19.33 -3.16 5.39
CA LYS A 116 17.97 -3.46 5.83
C LYS A 116 16.93 -3.36 4.70
N PHE A 117 17.02 -2.32 3.88
CA PHE A 117 16.05 -2.02 2.83
C PHE A 117 16.45 -2.61 1.46
N GLY A 118 17.75 -2.78 1.20
CA GLY A 118 18.28 -3.38 -0.02
C GLY A 118 17.97 -4.87 -0.13
N VAL A 119 18.20 -5.64 0.96
CA VAL A 119 17.93 -7.09 0.98
C VAL A 119 16.45 -7.39 0.74
N THR A 120 15.56 -6.62 1.37
CA THR A 120 14.10 -6.78 1.20
C THR A 120 13.66 -6.55 -0.25
N ARG A 121 14.24 -5.54 -0.92
CA ARG A 121 13.94 -5.24 -2.33
C ARG A 121 14.47 -6.32 -3.28
N THR A 122 15.67 -6.82 -3.04
CA THR A 122 16.27 -7.91 -3.84
C THR A 122 15.53 -9.23 -3.65
N ILE A 123 15.10 -9.56 -2.42
CA ILE A 123 14.26 -10.74 -2.17
C ILE A 123 12.91 -10.58 -2.88
N HIS A 124 12.30 -9.40 -2.85
CA HIS A 124 11.05 -9.14 -3.55
C HIS A 124 11.22 -9.28 -5.08
N SER A 125 12.28 -8.72 -5.66
CA SER A 125 12.55 -8.85 -7.09
C SER A 125 12.86 -10.29 -7.51
N ILE A 126 13.62 -11.04 -6.69
CA ILE A 126 13.87 -12.46 -6.90
C ILE A 126 12.55 -13.25 -6.82
N LYS A 127 11.71 -12.98 -5.81
CA LYS A 127 10.38 -13.62 -5.69
C LYS A 127 9.46 -13.30 -6.86
N SER A 128 9.43 -12.05 -7.35
CA SER A 128 8.62 -11.68 -8.52
C SER A 128 9.13 -12.33 -9.79
N SER A 129 10.46 -12.42 -9.97
CA SER A 129 11.06 -13.08 -11.13
C SER A 129 10.90 -14.60 -11.10
N ILE A 130 11.00 -15.24 -9.94
CA ILE A 130 10.71 -16.68 -9.78
C ILE A 130 9.21 -16.96 -9.93
N GLY A 131 8.34 -16.07 -9.43
CA GLY A 131 6.91 -16.14 -9.66
C GLY A 131 6.53 -16.10 -11.14
N SER A 132 7.28 -15.33 -11.96
CA SER A 132 7.12 -15.34 -13.43
C SER A 132 7.67 -16.58 -14.12
N LEU A 133 8.68 -17.27 -13.55
CA LEU A 133 9.22 -18.52 -14.11
C LEU A 133 8.27 -19.70 -13.90
N ASN A 134 7.53 -19.75 -12.78
CA ASN A 134 6.52 -20.79 -12.54
C ASN A 134 5.25 -20.61 -13.40
N GLN A 135 5.12 -19.49 -14.13
CA GLN A 135 4.01 -19.27 -15.07
C GLN A 135 4.37 -19.70 -16.50
N THR A 136 5.65 -19.90 -16.82
CA THR A 136 6.08 -20.32 -18.17
C THR A 136 6.03 -21.82 -18.42
N ASP A 137 5.92 -22.65 -17.38
CA ASP A 137 5.79 -24.12 -17.53
C ASP A 137 4.33 -24.61 -17.73
N PHE A 138 3.37 -23.69 -17.88
CA PHE A 138 2.01 -24.00 -18.35
C PHE A 138 1.69 -23.40 -19.72
N MET A 139 2.71 -23.18 -20.56
CA MET A 139 2.49 -23.03 -22.00
C MET A 139 2.09 -24.39 -22.58
N ASN A 140 0.79 -24.64 -22.51
CA ASN A 140 0.02 -25.73 -23.09
C ASN A 140 0.53 -26.07 -24.52
N VAL A 141 1.43 -27.05 -24.61
CA VAL A 141 1.81 -27.67 -25.89
C VAL A 141 0.60 -28.47 -26.35
N GLN A 142 -0.28 -27.83 -27.13
CA GLN A 142 -1.34 -28.55 -27.80
C GLN A 142 -0.70 -29.55 -28.79
N PRO A 143 -1.11 -30.82 -28.79
CA PRO A 143 -0.56 -31.78 -29.73
C PRO A 143 -0.90 -31.34 -31.16
N LYS A 144 0.13 -31.20 -32.00
CA LYS A 144 -0.02 -30.94 -33.44
C LYS A 144 -0.92 -32.02 -34.03
N ARG A 145 -2.14 -31.64 -34.41
CA ARG A 145 -3.10 -32.49 -35.13
C ARG A 145 -2.42 -32.99 -36.41
N GLN A 146 -2.10 -34.28 -36.46
CA GLN A 146 -1.71 -34.95 -37.70
C GLN A 146 -2.81 -34.72 -38.73
N GLN A 147 -2.43 -34.23 -39.90
CA GLN A 147 -3.34 -34.05 -41.02
C GLN A 147 -3.73 -35.44 -41.53
N GLU A 148 -4.88 -35.94 -41.09
CA GLU A 148 -5.49 -37.12 -41.68
C GLU A 148 -6.05 -36.76 -43.06
N ALA A 149 -5.64 -37.54 -44.06
CA ALA A 149 -5.98 -37.35 -45.46
C ALA A 149 -7.51 -37.34 -45.67
N LYS A 150 -7.96 -36.36 -46.45
CA LYS A 150 -9.37 -36.14 -46.79
C LYS A 150 -9.90 -37.28 -47.67
N ILE A 151 -10.54 -38.29 -47.08
CA ILE A 151 -11.26 -39.33 -47.81
C ILE A 151 -12.57 -38.72 -48.33
N VAL A 152 -12.66 -38.55 -49.65
CA VAL A 152 -13.84 -38.03 -50.35
C VAL A 152 -14.88 -39.14 -50.43
N SER A 153 -16.01 -38.97 -49.74
CA SER A 153 -17.15 -39.88 -49.85
C SER A 153 -18.06 -39.45 -51.02
N ILE A 154 -18.15 -40.31 -52.03
CA ILE A 154 -19.00 -40.13 -53.21
C ILE A 154 -20.46 -40.41 -52.79
N LYS A 155 -21.39 -39.48 -53.07
CA LYS A 155 -22.84 -39.74 -52.94
C LYS A 155 -23.39 -40.37 -54.23
N PRO A 156 -24.26 -41.38 -54.15
CA PRO A 156 -24.87 -42.00 -55.32
C PRO A 156 -25.93 -41.09 -55.97
N ILE A 157 -26.16 -41.33 -57.26
CA ILE A 157 -26.96 -40.56 -58.21
C ILE A 157 -28.46 -40.62 -57.84
N MET A 158 -29.14 -39.47 -57.89
CA MET A 158 -30.60 -39.36 -57.75
C MET A 158 -31.25 -39.62 -59.12
N GLU A 159 -32.09 -40.65 -59.21
CA GLU A 159 -33.05 -40.86 -60.32
C GLU A 159 -34.47 -40.72 -59.78
N GLY A 160 -35.35 -40.06 -60.55
CA GLY A 160 -36.79 -40.23 -60.46
C GLY A 160 -37.58 -39.01 -59.98
N ALA A 161 -37.97 -38.17 -60.93
CA ALA A 161 -38.99 -37.13 -60.75
C ALA A 161 -40.38 -37.74 -60.61
N THR A 162 -41.21 -37.23 -59.68
CA THR A 162 -42.65 -37.02 -59.95
C THR A 162 -43.26 -36.05 -58.92
N GLU A 163 -43.56 -34.82 -59.35
CA GLU A 163 -44.65 -34.03 -58.78
C GLU A 163 -45.96 -34.53 -59.42
N GLN A 164 -46.89 -34.98 -58.59
CA GLN A 164 -48.32 -34.91 -58.87
C GLN A 164 -48.96 -34.13 -57.72
N ARG A 165 -49.40 -32.92 -58.04
CA ARG A 165 -50.26 -32.07 -57.20
C ARG A 165 -51.55 -32.83 -56.85
N CYS A 166 -52.12 -32.59 -55.66
CA CYS A 166 -53.50 -32.10 -55.50
C CYS A 166 -53.99 -32.05 -54.03
N TYR A 167 -54.42 -30.84 -53.66
CA TYR A 167 -55.51 -30.39 -52.78
C TYR A 167 -55.62 -30.85 -51.31
N GLY A 168 -55.84 -29.84 -50.45
CA GLY A 168 -56.43 -29.97 -49.12
C GLY A 168 -56.00 -28.85 -48.19
#